data_AF-A0A920NSV6-F1
#
_entry.id   AF-A0A920NSV6-F1
#
_cell.length_a   1.000
_cell.length_b   1.000
_cell.length_c   1.000
_cell.angle_alpha   90.00
_cell.angle_beta   90.00
_cell.angle_gamma   90.00
#
_symmetry.space_group_name_H-M   'P 1'
#
loop_
_entity.id
_entity.type
_entity.pdbx_description
1 polymer ?
#
loop_
_entity_poly.entity_id
_entity_poly.type
_entity_poly.pdbx_seq_one_letter_code
_entity_poly.pdbx_strand_id
1 'polypeptide(L)'
;MILRGGVDDVWIDKKTNQLIVVDYKATSKKGKLLWVQIGKLGTKNKWSFTQRLFRGNSFDVSDTAYFVYCNGIKDKNEFNNQIEFKIKLIPYMEMISGLSLLERS
;
A
#
# COMPACT_ATOMS: atom_id res chain seq x y z
N MET A 1 16.69 -20.61 4.86
CA MET A 1 15.37 -20.14 4.38
C MET A 1 15.60 -18.89 3.54
N ILE A 2 15.00 -18.80 2.34
CA ILE A 2 15.09 -17.63 1.46
C ILE A 2 13.68 -17.05 1.32
N LEU A 3 13.49 -15.78 1.66
CA LEU A 3 12.23 -15.06 1.46
C LEU A 3 12.35 -14.18 0.21
N ARG A 4 11.36 -14.25 -0.67
CA ARG A 4 11.28 -13.45 -1.90
C ARG A 4 9.86 -12.91 -2.06
N GLY A 5 9.74 -11.75 -2.67
CA GLY A 5 8.48 -11.10 -2.97
C GLY A 5 8.66 -10.04 -4.05
N GLY A 6 7.55 -9.47 -4.51
CA GLY A 6 7.52 -8.35 -5.44
C GLY A 6 6.98 -7.09 -4.78
N VAL A 7 7.57 -5.96 -5.12
CA VAL A 7 7.01 -4.64 -4.81
C VAL A 7 6.29 -4.15 -6.06
N ASP A 8 5.10 -3.59 -5.89
CA ASP A 8 4.32 -3.08 -7.02
C ASP A 8 4.94 -1.77 -7.55
N ASP A 9 5.24 -0.83 -6.65
CA ASP A 9 5.88 0.44 -7.01
C ASP A 9 6.61 1.09 -5.79
N VAL A 10 7.54 1.99 -6.08
CA VAL A 10 8.28 2.78 -5.09
C VAL A 10 8.33 4.23 -5.55
N TRP A 11 7.76 5.12 -4.75
CA TRP A 11 7.82 6.56 -5.03
C TRP A 11 8.94 7.22 -4.25
N ILE A 12 9.36 8.40 -4.70
CA ILE A 12 10.32 9.25 -4.00
C ILE A 12 9.57 10.51 -3.55
N ASP A 13 9.57 10.79 -2.25
CA ASP A 13 9.14 12.09 -1.76
C ASP A 13 10.16 13.15 -2.19
N LYS A 14 9.76 14.07 -3.05
CA LYS A 14 10.67 15.11 -3.58
C LYS A 14 11.11 16.14 -2.53
N LYS A 15 10.49 16.17 -1.34
CA LYS A 15 10.84 17.09 -0.25
C LYS A 15 11.81 16.45 0.73
N THR A 16 11.61 15.19 1.09
CA THR A 16 12.44 14.48 2.08
C THR A 16 13.45 13.52 1.44
N ASN A 17 13.29 13.22 0.15
CA ASN A 17 14.04 12.21 -0.60
C ASN A 17 13.85 10.77 -0.08
N GLN A 18 12.87 10.54 0.78
CA GLN A 18 12.55 9.21 1.31
C GLN A 18 11.83 8.36 0.26
N LEU A 19 12.10 7.06 0.29
CA LEU A 19 11.34 6.08 -0.47
C LEU A 19 9.98 5.84 0.18
N ILE A 20 8.94 5.76 -0.64
CA ILE A 20 7.59 5.43 -0.20
C ILE A 20 7.15 4.17 -0.92
N VAL A 21 6.84 3.13 -0.15
CA VAL A 21 6.30 1.88 -0.69
C VAL A 21 4.85 2.10 -1.10
N VAL A 22 4.52 1.72 -2.34
CA VAL A 22 3.16 1.86 -2.89
C VAL A 22 2.66 0.53 -3.43
N ASP A 23 1.42 0.18 -3.07
CA ASP A 23 0.77 -1.05 -3.52
C ASP A 23 -0.52 -0.68 -4.27
N TYR A 24 -0.73 -1.35 -5.41
CA TYR A 24 -1.85 -1.05 -6.30
C TYR A 24 -2.88 -2.15 -6.20
N LYS A 25 -4.15 -1.75 -6.08
CA LYS A 25 -5.25 -2.72 -6.08
C LYS A 25 -6.41 -2.24 -6.92
N ALA A 26 -6.62 -2.95 -8.02
CA ALA A 26 -7.84 -2.85 -8.79
C ALA A 26 -8.86 -3.89 -8.30
N THR A 27 -10.09 -3.44 -8.02
CA THR A 27 -11.22 -4.33 -7.79
C THR A 27 -12.49 -3.71 -8.42
N SER A 28 -13.63 -4.36 -8.25
CA SER A 28 -14.91 -3.75 -8.57
C SER A 28 -16.00 -4.31 -7.65
N LYS A 29 -16.05 -3.74 -6.45
CA LYS A 29 -17.01 -4.06 -5.39
C LYS A 29 -18.10 -2.98 -5.31
N LYS A 30 -19.33 -3.39 -4.97
CA LYS A 30 -20.43 -2.47 -4.66
C LYS A 30 -20.19 -1.79 -3.31
N GLY A 31 -20.56 -0.51 -3.20
CA GLY A 31 -20.46 0.27 -1.96
C GLY A 31 -19.12 0.98 -1.73
N LYS A 32 -19.03 1.76 -0.64
CA LYS A 32 -17.83 2.50 -0.25
C LYS A 32 -16.83 1.55 0.42
N LEU A 33 -15.58 1.57 -0.04
CA LEU A 33 -14.51 0.84 0.63
C LEU A 33 -14.31 1.36 2.07
N LEU A 34 -14.36 0.46 3.04
CA LEU A 34 -14.02 0.73 4.44
C LEU A 34 -12.61 0.23 4.76
N TRP A 35 -11.87 0.96 5.62
CA TRP A 35 -10.53 0.58 6.08
C TRP A 35 -10.42 -0.86 6.61
N VAL A 36 -11.44 -1.32 7.34
CA VAL A 36 -11.50 -2.70 7.87
C VAL A 36 -11.50 -3.74 6.74
N GLN A 37 -12.13 -3.42 5.60
CA GLN A 37 -12.16 -4.33 4.45
C GLN A 37 -10.79 -4.43 3.77
N ILE A 38 -9.98 -3.38 3.84
CA ILE A 38 -8.59 -3.39 3.33
C ILE A 38 -7.72 -4.29 4.18
N GLY A 39 -7.86 -4.23 5.52
CA GLY A 39 -7.15 -5.15 6.42
C GLY A 39 -7.47 -6.62 6.16
N LYS A 40 -8.71 -6.93 5.77
CA LYS A 40 -9.15 -8.29 5.42
C LYS A 40 -8.61 -8.80 4.08
N LEU A 41 -7.99 -7.96 3.26
CA LEU A 41 -7.36 -8.37 1.99
C LEU A 41 -5.94 -8.94 2.17
N GLY A 42 -5.49 -9.17 3.41
CA GLY A 42 -4.16 -9.69 3.70
C GLY A 42 -3.02 -8.71 3.39
N THR A 43 -3.36 -7.47 3.01
CA THR A 43 -2.40 -6.52 2.44
C THR A 43 -1.54 -5.83 3.50
N LYS A 44 -2.04 -5.72 4.75
CA LYS A 44 -1.29 -5.15 5.88
C LYS A 44 0.05 -5.85 6.12
N ASN A 45 0.07 -7.19 6.05
CA ASN A 45 1.28 -7.98 6.28
C ASN A 45 2.30 -7.81 5.14
N LYS A 46 1.83 -7.60 3.91
CA LYS A 46 2.69 -7.34 2.75
C LYS A 46 3.38 -5.98 2.89
N TRP A 47 2.66 -4.94 3.33
CA TRP A 47 3.19 -3.58 3.46
C TRP A 47 4.23 -3.42 4.56
N SER A 48 3.97 -3.97 5.76
CA SER A 48 4.95 -3.90 6.85
C SER A 48 6.21 -4.72 6.50
N PHE A 49 6.04 -5.88 5.85
CA PHE A 49 7.16 -6.69 5.41
C PHE A 49 8.04 -5.97 4.38
N THR A 50 7.44 -5.38 3.34
CA THR A 50 8.20 -4.66 2.30
C THR A 50 8.94 -3.46 2.87
N GLN A 51 8.29 -2.64 3.72
CA GLN A 51 8.96 -1.50 4.36
C GLN A 51 10.12 -1.94 5.24
N ARG A 52 9.95 -2.99 6.05
CA ARG A 52 11.03 -3.57 6.88
C ARG A 52 12.17 -4.10 6.03
N LEU A 53 11.87 -4.74 4.89
CA LEU A 53 12.90 -5.23 3.98
C LEU A 53 13.73 -4.08 3.40
N PHE A 54 13.10 -2.98 2.98
CA PHE A 54 13.81 -1.81 2.45
C PHE A 54 14.67 -1.14 3.53
N ARG A 55 14.10 -0.92 4.72
CA ARG A 55 14.86 -0.37 5.86
C ARG A 55 16.04 -1.27 6.25
N GLY A 56 15.86 -2.60 6.22
CA GLY A 56 16.92 -3.57 6.48
C GLY A 56 18.04 -3.58 5.43
N ASN A 57 17.77 -3.07 4.22
CA ASN A 57 18.78 -2.83 3.18
C ASN A 57 19.30 -1.38 3.18
N SER A 58 19.19 -0.68 4.32
CA SER A 58 19.72 0.67 4.54
C SER A 58 19.11 1.77 3.67
N PHE A 59 17.94 1.54 3.07
CA PHE A 59 17.19 2.61 2.41
C PHE A 59 16.50 3.51 3.44
N ASP A 60 16.44 4.81 3.17
CA ASP A 60 15.61 5.75 3.92
C ASP A 60 14.17 5.68 3.41
N VAL A 61 13.28 5.13 4.25
CA VAL A 61 11.90 4.79 3.88
C VAL A 61 10.95 5.54 4.79
N SER A 62 9.96 6.20 4.19
CA SER A 62 8.89 6.89 4.93
C SER A 62 8.10 5.93 5.81
N ASP A 63 7.65 6.42 6.97
CA ASP A 63 6.72 5.68 7.85
C ASP A 63 5.30 5.57 7.28
N THR A 64 5.02 6.34 6.24
CA THR A 64 3.76 6.27 5.50
C THR A 64 3.98 5.52 4.19
N ALA A 65 3.28 4.39 4.05
CA ALA A 65 3.07 3.73 2.76
C ALA A 65 1.75 4.21 2.15
N TYR A 66 1.59 4.05 0.84
CA TYR A 66 0.32 4.34 0.16
C TYR A 66 -0.27 3.12 -0.49
N PHE A 67 -1.59 3.10 -0.50
CA PHE A 67 -2.38 2.15 -1.24
C PHE A 67 -3.22 2.88 -2.29
N VAL A 68 -2.94 2.59 -3.56
CA VAL A 68 -3.70 3.14 -4.69
C VAL A 68 -4.83 2.18 -4.99
N TYR A 69 -6.00 2.48 -4.45
CA TYR A 69 -7.19 1.65 -4.64
C TYR A 69 -8.01 2.14 -5.82
N CYS A 70 -8.15 1.28 -6.82
CA CYS A 70 -8.93 1.51 -8.02
C CYS A 70 -10.18 0.62 -7.99
N ASN A 71 -11.38 1.22 -7.97
CA ASN A 71 -12.64 0.46 -7.94
C ASN A 71 -13.46 0.73 -9.20
N GLY A 72 -13.63 -0.29 -10.04
CA GLY A 72 -14.48 -0.21 -11.23
C GLY A 72 -15.95 -0.03 -10.85
N ILE A 73 -16.63 0.90 -11.51
CA ILE A 73 -18.07 1.16 -11.37
C ILE A 73 -18.84 0.13 -12.20
N LYS A 74 -19.74 -0.61 -11.57
CA LYS A 74 -20.53 -1.72 -12.19
C LYS A 74 -22.03 -1.44 -12.26
N ASP A 75 -22.45 -0.35 -11.63
CA ASP A 75 -23.83 0.05 -11.39
C ASP A 75 -24.29 1.14 -12.36
N LYS A 76 -23.71 1.17 -13.56
CA LYS A 76 -24.19 2.00 -14.66
C LYS A 76 -25.35 1.33 -15.38
N ASN A 77 -26.26 2.14 -15.91
CA ASN A 77 -27.40 1.67 -16.70
C ASN A 77 -26.96 0.98 -18.01
N GLU A 78 -25.83 1.41 -18.57
CA GLU A 78 -25.29 0.91 -19.84
C GLU A 78 -23.76 0.81 -19.78
N PHE A 79 -23.18 -0.10 -20.59
CA PHE A 79 -21.74 -0.31 -20.65
C PHE A 79 -21.02 0.70 -21.55
N ASN A 80 -21.59 1.03 -22.72
CA ASN A 80 -21.07 1.99 -23.70
C ASN A 80 -19.57 1.82 -24.02
N ASN A 81 -19.06 0.59 -23.96
CA ASN A 81 -17.64 0.25 -24.13
C ASN A 81 -16.67 1.07 -23.25
N GLN A 82 -17.15 1.55 -22.09
CA GLN A 82 -16.39 2.39 -21.19
C GLN A 82 -16.40 1.78 -19.78
N ILE A 83 -15.20 1.56 -19.23
CA ILE A 83 -15.03 1.18 -17.84
C ILE A 83 -14.59 2.41 -17.05
N GLU A 84 -15.41 2.81 -16.08
CA GLU A 84 -15.08 3.90 -15.18
C GLU A 84 -14.57 3.38 -13.84
N PHE A 85 -13.65 4.13 -13.25
CA PHE A 85 -13.04 3.79 -11.98
C PHE A 85 -13.13 4.94 -11.00
N LYS A 86 -13.35 4.62 -9.73
CA LYS A 86 -13.11 5.51 -8.61
C LYS A 86 -11.77 5.17 -8.00
N ILE A 87 -10.82 6.09 -8.08
CA ILE A 87 -9.47 5.94 -7.52
C ILE A 87 -9.41 6.62 -6.16
N LYS A 88 -8.77 5.97 -5.19
CA LYS A 88 -8.47 6.54 -3.88
C LYS A 88 -7.03 6.26 -3.50
N LEU A 89 -6.36 7.30 -3.02
CA LEU A 89 -5.07 7.18 -2.36
C LEU A 89 -5.31 7.02 -0.85
N ILE A 90 -4.78 5.95 -0.28
CA ILE A 90 -5.09 5.52 1.08
C ILE A 90 -3.78 5.42 1.87
N PRO A 91 -3.52 6.31 2.84
CA PRO A 91 -2.27 6.34 3.59
C PRO A 91 -2.23 5.28 4.70
N TYR A 92 -1.24 4.40 4.69
CA TYR A 92 -1.00 3.43 5.75
C TYR A 92 0.23 3.82 6.55
N MET A 93 0.02 4.29 7.78
CA MET A 93 1.10 4.59 8.71
C MET A 93 1.46 3.32 9.48
N GLU A 94 2.71 2.86 9.36
CA GLU A 94 3.22 1.81 10.24
C GLU A 94 3.59 2.47 11.57
N MET A 95 2.86 2.16 12.65
CA MET A 95 3.39 2.45 13.98
C MET A 95 4.51 1.46 14.24
N ILE A 96 5.74 1.96 14.35
CA ILE A 96 6.88 1.15 14.79
C ILE A 96 6.58 0.71 16.23
N SER A 97 6.07 -0.51 16.41
CA SER A 97 6.05 -1.15 17.73
C SER A 97 7.50 -1.28 18.19
N GLY A 98 7.84 -0.70 19.35
CA GLY A 98 9.20 -0.40 19.82
C GLY A 98 10.21 -1.55 20.00
N LEU A 99 10.05 -2.69 19.34
CA LEU A 99 11.05 -3.76 19.30
C LEU A 99 12.28 -3.45 18.43
N SER A 100 12.25 -2.47 17.53
CA SER A 100 13.43 -2.15 16.70
C SER A 100 14.43 -1.16 17.33
N LEU A 101 14.11 -0.57 18.49
CA LEU A 101 15.04 0.32 19.20
C LEU A 101 16.08 -0.43 20.03
N LEU A 102 15.87 -1.73 20.29
CA LEU A 102 16.80 -2.58 21.05
C LEU A 102 17.89 -3.22 20.18
N GLU A 103 17.79 -3.15 18.85
CA GLU A 103 18.80 -3.69 17.92
C GLU A 103 19.79 -2.61 17.42
N ARG A 104 19.74 -1.40 18.00
CA ARG A 104 20.62 -0.26 17.68
C ARG A 104 21.58 0.13 18.82
N SER A 105 21.80 -0.73 19.80
CA SER A 105 22.81 -0.56 20.86
C SER A 105 23.90 -1.61 20.78
#